data_AF-J9EC96-F1
#
_entry.id   AF-J9EC96-F1
#
_cell.length_a   1.000
_cell.length_b   1.000
_cell.length_c   1.000
_cell.angle_alpha   90.00
_cell.angle_beta   90.00
_cell.angle_gamma   90.00
#
_symmetry.space_group_name_H-M   'P 1'
#
loop_
_entity.id
_entity.type
_entity.pdbx_description
1 polymer ?
#
loop_
_entity_poly.entity_id
_entity_poly.type
_entity_poly.pdbx_seq_one_letter_code
_entity_poly.pdbx_strand_id
1 'polypeptide(L)'
;NKFGKFGIDAKKCDGKRYDSDDSARGNYIKRKFVKTDGRRKNCFAEEVCYDQREPEAWCRLNENQSWTDKGCFCDAKLHSCVIERKNSGRLEYSYCTPQKGWKCYNSTSSDGGSGGDRN
;
A
#
# COMPACT_ATOMS: atom_id res chain seq x y z
N ASN A 1 -45.72 -5.95 -11.98
CA ASN A 1 -44.62 -5.26 -11.28
C ASN A 1 -43.53 -6.24 -10.89
N LYS A 2 -42.42 -6.26 -11.65
CA LYS A 2 -41.28 -7.16 -11.41
C LYS A 2 -40.06 -6.28 -11.16
N PHE A 3 -39.69 -6.10 -9.89
CA PHE A 3 -38.47 -5.40 -9.51
C PHE A 3 -37.27 -6.24 -9.93
N GLY A 4 -36.54 -5.77 -10.94
CA GLY A 4 -35.28 -6.36 -11.41
C GLY A 4 -34.17 -6.08 -10.40
N LYS A 5 -33.55 -7.16 -9.90
CA LYS A 5 -32.35 -7.14 -9.07
C LYS A 5 -31.19 -6.48 -9.82
N PHE A 6 -30.61 -5.42 -9.23
CA PHE A 6 -29.27 -4.95 -9.54
C PHE A 6 -28.26 -5.98 -9.01
N GLY A 7 -27.74 -6.83 -9.89
CA GLY A 7 -26.54 -7.61 -9.63
C GLY A 7 -25.33 -6.77 -10.04
N ILE A 8 -24.61 -6.21 -9.06
CA ILE A 8 -23.27 -5.71 -9.33
C ILE A 8 -22.36 -6.92 -9.35
N ASP A 9 -21.98 -7.37 -10.54
CA ASP A 9 -20.94 -8.38 -10.73
C ASP A 9 -19.63 -7.86 -10.15
N ALA A 10 -19.35 -8.26 -8.92
CA ALA A 10 -18.04 -8.13 -8.31
C ALA A 10 -17.06 -8.95 -9.17
N LYS A 11 -16.41 -8.28 -10.14
CA LYS A 11 -15.29 -8.80 -10.91
C LYS A 11 -14.34 -9.50 -9.95
N LYS A 12 -14.34 -10.82 -10.04
CA LYS A 12 -13.41 -11.73 -9.39
C LYS A 12 -12.01 -11.24 -9.72
N CYS A 13 -11.29 -10.72 -8.72
CA CYS A 13 -9.86 -10.50 -8.85
C CYS A 13 -9.24 -11.88 -8.95
N ASP A 14 -9.01 -12.39 -10.17
CA ASP A 14 -8.25 -13.60 -10.42
C ASP A 14 -6.80 -13.35 -9.96
N GLY A 15 -6.59 -13.53 -8.65
CA GLY A 15 -5.30 -13.48 -8.01
C GLY A 15 -4.49 -14.66 -8.50
N LYS A 16 -3.77 -14.48 -9.61
CA LYS A 16 -2.64 -15.34 -9.94
C LYS A 16 -1.63 -15.18 -8.81
N ARG A 17 -1.60 -16.16 -7.91
CA ARG A 17 -0.58 -16.32 -6.89
C ARG A 17 0.72 -16.62 -7.64
N TYR A 18 1.45 -15.57 -7.98
CA TYR A 18 2.83 -15.71 -8.39
C TYR A 18 3.59 -16.11 -7.13
N ASP A 19 3.76 -17.43 -6.96
CA ASP A 19 4.73 -17.99 -6.03
C ASP A 19 6.02 -17.21 -6.22
N SER A 20 6.43 -16.57 -5.14
CA SER A 20 7.56 -15.65 -5.11
C SER A 20 8.80 -16.49 -5.34
N ASP A 21 9.19 -16.64 -6.60
CA ASP A 21 10.45 -17.26 -6.97
C ASP A 21 11.56 -16.39 -6.38
N ASP A 22 12.13 -16.89 -5.29
CA ASP A 22 13.20 -16.28 -4.50
C ASP A 22 14.51 -16.19 -5.29
N SER A 23 14.53 -16.62 -6.56
CA SER A 23 15.74 -16.76 -7.39
C SER A 23 16.02 -15.55 -8.29
N ALA A 24 15.11 -14.57 -8.40
CA ALA A 24 15.40 -13.28 -9.07
C ALA A 24 16.29 -12.35 -8.22
N ARG A 25 16.97 -12.90 -7.19
CA ARG A 25 17.67 -12.18 -6.12
C ARG A 25 19.10 -11.73 -6.45
N GLY A 26 19.61 -11.92 -7.67
CA GLY A 26 21.05 -11.77 -7.95
C GLY A 26 21.62 -10.35 -7.96
N ASN A 27 20.83 -9.29 -8.17
CA ASN A 27 21.39 -7.94 -8.40
C ASN A 27 20.53 -6.75 -7.91
N TYR A 28 19.53 -6.98 -7.07
CA TYR A 28 18.74 -5.93 -6.39
C TYR A 28 19.35 -5.54 -5.01
N ILE A 29 20.60 -5.97 -4.80
CA ILE A 29 21.32 -6.01 -3.53
C ILE A 29 21.65 -4.59 -3.05
N LYS A 30 20.66 -3.87 -2.51
CA LYS A 30 20.82 -2.85 -1.43
C LYS A 30 19.54 -2.60 -0.63
N ARG A 31 18.35 -3.03 -1.10
CA ARG A 31 17.09 -2.82 -0.37
C ARG A 31 16.52 -4.09 0.26
N LYS A 32 16.08 -4.00 1.51
CA LYS A 32 15.49 -5.10 2.29
C LYS A 32 13.97 -5.07 2.19
N PHE A 33 13.36 -6.21 1.87
CA PHE A 33 11.89 -6.32 1.92
C PHE A 33 11.42 -6.38 3.37
N VAL A 34 10.37 -5.63 3.69
CA VAL A 34 9.69 -5.66 4.99
C VAL A 34 8.23 -6.00 4.77
N LYS A 35 7.77 -7.06 5.43
CA LYS A 35 6.36 -7.46 5.41
C LYS A 35 5.53 -6.50 6.24
N THR A 36 4.46 -5.96 5.66
CA THR A 36 3.51 -5.00 6.26
C THR A 36 2.07 -5.42 5.94
N ASP A 37 1.10 -4.52 6.13
CA ASP A 37 -0.29 -4.65 5.64
C ASP A 37 -0.44 -4.45 4.12
N GLY A 38 0.62 -3.98 3.45
CA GLY A 38 0.69 -3.82 2.01
C GLY A 38 0.43 -5.11 1.25
N ARG A 39 -0.33 -5.01 0.16
CA ARG A 39 -0.66 -6.16 -0.70
C ARG A 39 -0.06 -5.98 -2.07
N ARG A 40 0.53 -7.06 -2.58
CA ARG A 40 1.08 -7.08 -3.95
C ARG A 40 -0.03 -6.71 -4.94
N LYS A 41 0.15 -5.58 -5.62
CA LYS A 41 -0.69 -5.14 -6.74
C LYS A 41 0.16 -5.12 -7.98
N ASN A 42 -0.21 -5.91 -8.98
CA ASN A 42 0.49 -5.94 -10.25
C ASN A 42 0.43 -4.59 -10.95
N CYS A 43 1.54 -4.17 -11.56
CA CYS A 43 1.62 -2.95 -12.33
C CYS A 43 2.53 -3.15 -13.55
N PHE A 44 2.17 -2.48 -14.64
CA PHE A 44 2.97 -2.36 -15.86
C PHE A 44 3.24 -0.89 -16.23
N ALA A 45 2.50 0.03 -15.61
CA ALA A 45 2.63 1.47 -15.74
C ALA A 45 2.52 2.11 -14.35
N GLU A 46 3.16 3.26 -14.17
CA GLU A 46 3.22 3.97 -12.89
C GLU A 46 1.86 4.47 -12.42
N GLU A 47 0.99 4.85 -13.36
CA GLU A 47 -0.39 5.27 -13.12
C GLU A 47 -1.24 4.26 -12.34
N VAL A 48 -0.95 2.96 -12.47
CA VAL A 48 -1.62 1.90 -11.71
C VAL A 48 -1.39 2.05 -10.20
N CYS A 49 -0.29 2.71 -9.81
CA CYS A 49 0.11 2.89 -8.41
C CYS A 49 -0.30 4.24 -7.82
N TYR A 50 -0.86 5.19 -8.60
CA TYR A 50 -1.24 6.52 -8.10
C TYR A 50 -2.33 6.48 -7.01
N ASP A 51 -3.28 5.55 -7.12
CA ASP A 51 -4.32 5.33 -6.10
C ASP A 51 -3.85 4.43 -4.94
N GLN A 52 -2.54 4.24 -4.80
CA GLN A 52 -1.95 3.46 -3.72
C GLN A 52 -1.27 4.39 -2.72
N ARG A 53 -1.34 4.00 -1.46
CA ARG A 53 -0.69 4.65 -0.32
C ARG A 53 0.37 3.72 0.25
N GLU A 54 1.24 4.29 1.06
CA GLU A 54 2.12 3.53 1.93
C GLU A 54 1.33 2.51 2.76
N PRO A 55 1.94 1.40 3.19
CA PRO A 55 1.30 0.53 4.17
C PRO A 55 0.99 1.31 5.45
N GLU A 56 -0.15 1.02 6.09
CA GLU A 56 -0.58 1.66 7.34
C GLU A 56 0.49 1.54 8.43
N ALA A 57 1.21 0.42 8.46
CA ALA A 57 2.35 0.20 9.35
C ALA A 57 3.51 1.20 9.16
N TRP A 58 3.56 1.89 8.01
CA TRP A 58 4.56 2.90 7.69
C TRP A 58 4.01 4.31 7.67
N CYS A 59 2.71 4.52 7.91
CA CYS A 59 2.13 5.87 7.92
C CYS A 59 2.91 6.82 8.86
N ARG A 60 3.34 6.31 10.02
CA ARG A 60 4.21 7.01 10.95
C ARG A 60 5.57 6.35 10.94
N LEU A 61 6.57 7.10 10.47
CA LEU A 61 7.97 6.68 10.53
C LEU A 61 8.50 6.83 11.95
N ASN A 62 9.36 5.90 12.36
CA ASN A 62 10.12 6.02 13.61
C ASN A 62 11.23 7.08 13.47
N GLU A 63 11.83 7.52 14.59
CA GLU A 63 12.88 8.56 14.61
C GLU A 63 14.07 8.26 13.67
N ASN A 64 14.42 6.99 13.48
CA ASN A 64 15.53 6.56 12.62
C ASN A 64 15.09 6.24 11.17
N GLN A 65 13.86 6.58 10.82
CA GLN A 65 13.28 6.29 9.51
C GLN A 65 12.97 7.57 8.75
N SER A 66 13.17 7.53 7.44
CA SER A 66 12.84 8.63 6.53
C SER A 66 12.27 8.09 5.24
N TRP A 67 11.32 8.82 4.65
CA TRP A 67 10.84 8.52 3.30
C TRP A 67 11.94 8.75 2.29
N THR A 68 11.91 8.01 1.19
CA THR A 68 12.64 8.40 -0.01
C THR A 68 11.86 9.48 -0.75
N ASP A 69 12.44 10.07 -1.79
CA ASP A 69 11.76 11.05 -2.64
C ASP A 69 10.66 10.44 -3.53
N LYS A 70 10.33 9.15 -3.32
CA LYS A 70 9.35 8.40 -4.10
C LYS A 70 8.22 7.91 -3.20
N GLY A 71 6.99 8.18 -3.60
CA GLY A 71 5.81 7.54 -3.04
C GLY A 71 5.66 6.09 -3.52
N CYS A 72 4.44 5.60 -3.59
CA CYS A 72 4.15 4.32 -4.25
C CYS A 72 4.43 4.40 -5.75
N PHE A 73 5.32 3.55 -6.25
CA PHE A 73 5.70 3.49 -7.66
C PHE A 73 5.63 2.07 -8.20
N CYS A 74 5.51 1.95 -9.52
CA CYS A 74 5.56 0.66 -10.18
C CYS A 74 6.99 0.17 -10.30
N ASP A 75 7.35 -0.89 -9.59
CA ASP A 75 8.67 -1.48 -9.76
C ASP A 75 8.70 -2.36 -11.01
N ALA A 76 9.47 -1.95 -12.01
CA ALA A 76 9.55 -2.64 -13.30
C ALA A 76 10.11 -4.08 -13.21
N LYS A 77 10.81 -4.44 -12.13
CA LYS A 77 11.36 -5.80 -11.94
C LYS A 77 10.38 -6.71 -11.20
N LEU A 78 9.73 -6.18 -10.16
CA LEU A 78 8.72 -6.91 -9.38
C LEU A 78 7.35 -6.90 -10.05
N HIS A 79 7.17 -6.07 -11.08
CA HIS A 79 5.89 -5.75 -11.72
C HIS A 79 4.80 -5.48 -10.69
N SER A 80 5.15 -4.76 -9.62
CA SER A 80 4.29 -4.54 -8.46
C SER A 80 4.43 -3.13 -7.90
N CYS A 81 3.34 -2.57 -7.38
CA CYS A 81 3.37 -1.31 -6.66
C CYS A 81 4.11 -1.48 -5.32
N VAL A 82 5.22 -0.76 -5.17
CA VAL A 82 6.04 -0.77 -3.96
C VAL A 82 6.33 0.64 -3.51
N ILE A 83 6.70 0.76 -2.25
CA ILE A 83 7.19 2.00 -1.65
C ILE A 83 8.50 1.70 -0.91
N GLU A 84 9.37 2.71 -0.87
CA GLU A 84 10.68 2.62 -0.25
C GLU A 84 10.81 3.61 0.91
N ARG A 85 11.57 3.21 1.92
CA ARG A 85 11.98 4.08 3.03
C ARG A 85 13.42 3.79 3.42
N LYS A 86 14.08 4.74 4.06
CA LYS A 86 15.35 4.52 4.75
C LYS A 86 15.07 4.20 6.20
N ASN A 87 15.75 3.18 6.73
CA ASN A 87 15.70 2.75 8.13
C ASN A 87 17.13 2.59 8.64
N SER A 88 17.58 3.48 9.53
CA SER A 88 18.95 3.51 10.05
C SER A 88 20.03 3.40 8.96
N GLY A 89 19.87 4.18 7.87
CA GLY A 89 20.80 4.20 6.74
C GLY A 89 20.67 3.03 5.75
N ARG A 90 19.74 2.09 5.98
CA ARG A 90 19.45 0.98 5.05
C ARG A 90 18.17 1.24 4.27
N LEU A 91 18.17 0.91 2.99
CA LEU A 91 16.97 1.02 2.16
C LEU A 91 16.06 -0.17 2.45
N GLU A 92 14.80 0.08 2.76
CA GLU A 92 13.75 -0.92 2.94
C GLU A 92 12.65 -0.66 1.92
N TYR A 93 11.97 -1.72 1.49
CA TYR A 93 10.80 -1.60 0.63
C TYR A 93 9.68 -2.52 1.09
N SER A 94 8.45 -2.11 0.79
CA SER A 94 7.25 -2.90 1.06
C SER A 94 6.24 -2.71 -0.06
N TYR A 95 5.19 -3.52 -0.05
CA TYR A 95 4.06 -3.33 -0.96
C TYR A 95 3.19 -2.16 -0.49
N CYS A 96 2.53 -1.53 -1.45
CA CYS A 96 1.58 -0.47 -1.15
C CYS A 96 0.20 -1.02 -0.75
N THR A 97 -0.61 -0.14 -0.16
CA THR A 97 -1.99 -0.43 0.25
C THR A 97 -2.94 0.44 -0.59
N PRO A 98 -4.13 -0.05 -1.02
CA PRO A 98 -5.09 0.79 -1.73
C PRO A 98 -5.51 2.00 -0.91
N GLN A 99 -5.61 3.18 -1.53
CA GLN A 99 -6.09 4.39 -0.84
C GLN A 99 -7.50 4.22 -0.27
N LYS A 100 -8.34 3.41 -0.93
CA LYS A 100 -9.69 3.10 -0.45
C LYS A 100 -9.62 2.33 0.86
N GLY A 101 -10.08 2.97 1.94
CA GLY A 101 -10.12 2.36 3.28
C GLY A 101 -8.77 2.41 4.00
N TRP A 102 -7.77 3.08 3.45
CA TRP A 102 -6.49 3.31 4.13
C TRP A 102 -6.69 4.27 5.30
N LYS A 103 -6.20 3.89 6.48
CA LYS A 103 -6.24 4.71 7.68
C LYS A 103 -4.85 4.85 8.28
N CYS A 104 -4.42 6.10 8.43
CA CYS A 104 -3.36 6.40 9.36
C CYS A 104 -3.95 6.43 10.76
N TYR A 105 -3.67 5.43 11.60
CA TYR A 105 -4.06 5.48 13.01
C TYR A 105 -3.25 6.57 13.71
N ASN A 106 -3.75 7.80 13.64
CA ASN A 106 -3.44 8.76 14.66
C ASN A 106 -4.13 8.27 15.93
N SER A 107 -3.35 8.04 16.98
CA SER A 107 -3.84 7.78 18.33
C SER A 107 -4.52 9.03 18.92
N THR A 108 -5.48 9.61 18.20
CA THR A 108 -6.42 10.66 18.59
C THR A 108 -7.60 10.67 17.61
N SER A 109 -8.25 9.52 17.43
CA SER A 109 -9.63 9.47 16.95
C SER A 109 -10.43 8.62 17.93
N SER A 110 -10.60 9.18 19.13
CA SER A 110 -11.81 8.94 19.90
C SER A 110 -12.95 9.57 19.10
N ASP A 111 -13.50 8.83 18.14
CA ASP A 111 -14.81 9.10 17.57
C ASP A 111 -15.84 8.96 18.70
N GLY A 112 -16.02 10.03 19.45
CA GLY A 112 -16.88 10.09 20.62
C GLY A 112 -16.94 11.51 21.18
N GLY A 113 -17.73 12.38 20.55
CA GLY A 113 -17.94 13.74 21.04
C GLY A 113 -18.89 14.55 20.18
N SER A 114 -20.20 14.35 20.39
CA SER A 114 -21.26 15.27 19.98
C SER A 114 -20.95 16.70 20.41
N GLY A 115 -20.95 17.64 19.47
CA GLY A 115 -20.99 19.09 19.74
C GLY A 115 -21.37 19.76 18.43
N GLY A 116 -22.44 20.53 18.31
CA GLY A 116 -23.21 21.27 19.29
C GLY A 116 -23.48 22.61 18.64
N ASP A 117 -24.68 22.79 18.10
CA ASP A 117 -25.16 24.01 17.46
C ASP A 117 -25.06 25.21 18.41
N ARG A 118 -24.19 26.18 18.11
CA ARG A 118 -24.28 27.63 18.42
C ARG A 118 -23.34 28.33 17.43
N ASN A 119 -23.70 29.41 16.72
CA ASN A 119 -24.66 30.48 16.96
C ASN A 119 -25.14 31.05 15.62
#